data_AF-D4XK90-F1
#
_entry.id   AF-D4XK90-F1
#
_cell.length_a   1.000
_cell.length_b   1.000
_cell.length_c   1.000
_cell.angle_alpha   90.00
_cell.angle_beta   90.00
_cell.angle_gamma   90.00
#
_symmetry.space_group_name_H-M   'P 1'
#
loop_
_entity.id
_entity.type
_entity.pdbx_description
1 polymer ?
#
loop_
_entity_poly.entity_id
_entity_poly.type
_entity_poly.pdbx_seq_one_letter_code
_entity_poly.pdbx_strand_id
1 'polypeptide(L)'
;MNKQVFLVTGVDPSKGTFVDPNTGKNINYDNTNFYVQTPVKTGHGTKGIVQKMAGSVNYERFKNLPVPCECEFEFNLEFSGQFPKTTLINVTQVKTS
;
A
#
# COMPACT_ATOMS: atom_id res chain seq x y z
N MET A 1 -3.99 -16.28 5.00
CA MET A 1 -3.54 -15.03 4.33
C MET A 1 -4.77 -14.20 4.04
N ASN A 2 -4.74 -12.89 4.32
CA ASN A 2 -5.88 -12.01 4.12
C ASN A 2 -5.76 -11.30 2.77
N LYS A 3 -6.77 -11.45 1.93
CA LYS A 3 -6.81 -10.89 0.59
C LYS A 3 -7.91 -9.85 0.49
N GLN A 4 -7.63 -8.74 -0.18
CA GLN A 4 -8.62 -7.70 -0.44
C GLN A 4 -8.40 -7.10 -1.82
N VAL A 5 -9.47 -6.93 -2.58
CA VAL A 5 -9.42 -6.28 -3.89
C VAL A 5 -9.60 -4.78 -3.74
N PHE A 6 -8.75 -4.02 -4.42
CA PHE A 6 -8.83 -2.57 -4.49
C PHE A 6 -8.77 -2.09 -5.94
N LEU A 7 -9.46 -0.98 -6.22
CA LEU A 7 -9.23 -0.19 -7.42
C LEU A 7 -7.96 0.63 -7.23
N VAL A 8 -6.90 0.26 -7.93
CA VAL A 8 -5.62 0.98 -7.97
C VAL A 8 -5.71 2.07 -9.02
N THR A 9 -5.32 3.29 -8.63
CA THR A 9 -5.38 4.50 -9.46
C THR A 9 -4.00 5.08 -9.77
N GLY A 10 -2.95 4.60 -9.09
CA GLY A 10 -1.57 4.98 -9.33
C GLY A 10 -0.61 4.18 -8.47
N VAL A 11 0.66 4.19 -8.85
CA VAL A 11 1.75 3.56 -8.09
C VAL A 11 2.99 4.43 -8.19
N ASP A 12 3.64 4.71 -7.05
CA ASP A 12 4.88 5.51 -7.00
C ASP A 12 5.94 4.85 -6.10
N PRO A 13 7.24 5.02 -6.41
CA PRO A 13 8.31 4.75 -5.46
C PRO A 13 8.35 5.86 -4.39
N SER A 14 8.58 5.49 -3.13
CA SER A 14 8.63 6.42 -2.01
C SER A 14 9.79 6.04 -1.08
N LYS A 15 10.92 6.72 -1.24
CA LYS A 15 12.13 6.52 -0.43
C LYS A 15 12.71 7.85 0.02
N GLY A 16 13.24 7.90 1.24
CA GLY A 16 13.89 9.09 1.77
C GLY A 16 14.16 8.98 3.26
N THR A 17 14.56 10.12 3.83
CA THR A 17 14.82 10.29 5.26
C THR A 17 14.18 11.58 5.72
N PHE A 18 13.56 11.58 6.89
CA PHE A 18 13.12 12.79 7.57
C PHE A 18 13.53 12.77 9.03
N VAL A 19 13.63 13.95 9.64
CA VAL A 19 13.90 14.08 11.07
C VAL A 19 12.56 14.12 11.79
N ASP A 20 12.35 13.21 12.74
CA ASP A 20 11.18 13.28 13.61
C ASP A 20 11.31 14.48 14.55
N PRO A 21 10.41 15.48 14.48
CA PRO A 21 10.52 16.69 15.29
C PRO A 21 10.40 16.41 16.80
N ASN A 22 9.80 15.28 17.20
CA ASN A 22 9.60 14.93 18.61
C ASN A 22 10.81 14.22 19.23
N THR A 23 11.57 13.47 18.43
CA THR A 23 12.67 12.64 18.92
C THR A 23 14.05 13.07 18.40
N GLY A 24 14.10 13.97 17.40
CA GLY A 24 15.32 14.38 16.72
C GLY A 24 16.00 13.28 15.90
N LYS A 25 15.37 12.10 15.78
CA LYS A 25 15.95 10.94 15.10
C LYS A 25 15.69 11.00 13.60
N ASN A 26 16.68 10.56 12.83
CA ASN A 26 16.51 10.28 11.41
C ASN A 26 15.64 9.04 11.22
N ILE A 27 14.48 9.20 10.59
CA ILE A 27 13.60 8.11 10.17
C ILE A 27 13.78 7.90 8.67
N ASN A 28 14.31 6.75 8.32
CA ASN A 28 14.41 6.30 6.94
C ASN A 28 13.12 5.59 6.55
N TYR A 29 12.62 5.85 5.35
CA TYR A 29 11.50 5.13 4.76
C TYR A 29 11.86 4.66 3.36
N ASP A 30 11.37 3.48 3.00
CA ASP A 30 11.60 2.85 1.70
C ASP A 30 10.39 1.97 1.37
N ASN A 31 9.51 2.46 0.49
CA ASN A 31 8.24 1.82 0.16
C ASN A 31 7.87 2.00 -1.32
N THR A 32 7.04 1.11 -1.84
CA THR A 32 6.20 1.33 -3.01
C THR A 32 4.79 1.68 -2.54
N ASN A 33 4.29 2.83 -2.98
CA ASN A 33 2.97 3.34 -2.62
C ASN A 33 1.96 2.99 -3.71
N PHE A 34 0.82 2.43 -3.32
CA PHE A 34 -0.33 2.18 -4.17
C PHE A 34 -1.46 3.14 -3.77
N TYR A 35 -1.90 3.98 -4.69
CA TYR A 35 -3.06 4.85 -4.50
C TYR A 35 -4.32 4.06 -4.82
N VAL A 36 -5.16 3.83 -3.82
CA VAL A 36 -6.35 2.98 -3.95
C VAL A 36 -7.61 3.70 -3.53
N GLN A 37 -8.74 3.31 -4.12
CA GLN A 37 -10.05 3.77 -3.67
C GLN A 37 -10.64 2.82 -2.63
N THR A 38 -11.23 3.39 -1.58
CA THR A 38 -11.96 2.65 -0.54
C THR A 38 -13.30 3.29 -0.25
N PRO A 39 -14.35 2.51 0.08
CA PRO A 39 -15.62 3.07 0.51
C PRO A 39 -15.45 3.98 1.73
N VAL A 40 -16.19 5.09 1.77
CA VAL A 40 -16.29 5.90 2.98
C VAL A 40 -17.07 5.13 4.06
N LYS A 41 -16.70 5.28 5.33
CA LYS A 41 -17.40 4.60 6.45
C LYS A 41 -18.82 5.11 6.65
N THR A 42 -19.07 6.37 6.30
CA THR A 42 -20.35 7.06 6.48
C THR A 42 -20.67 7.85 5.21
N GLY A 43 -21.87 7.69 4.68
CA GLY A 43 -22.32 8.34 3.44
C GLY A 43 -22.07 7.52 2.17
N HIS A 44 -22.16 8.18 1.02
CA HIS A 44 -21.96 7.59 -0.30
C HIS A 44 -20.63 8.05 -0.92
N GLY A 45 -19.97 7.15 -1.65
CA GLY A 45 -18.76 7.45 -2.41
C GLY A 45 -17.52 6.69 -1.95
N THR A 46 -16.40 7.02 -2.56
CA THR A 46 -15.08 6.44 -2.27
C THR A 46 -14.09 7.53 -1.89
N LYS A 47 -13.08 7.17 -1.10
CA LYS A 47 -11.94 8.02 -0.77
C LYS A 47 -10.65 7.37 -1.26
N GLY A 48 -9.70 8.20 -1.69
CA GLY A 48 -8.33 7.78 -1.97
C GLY A 48 -7.57 7.53 -0.67
N ILE A 49 -6.87 6.41 -0.59
CA ILE A 49 -5.89 6.12 0.46
C ILE A 49 -4.61 5.56 -0.16
N VAL A 50 -3.52 5.56 0.60
CA VAL A 50 -2.25 4.98 0.18
C VAL A 50 -2.00 3.68 0.94
N GLN A 51 -1.89 2.57 0.21
CA GLN A 51 -1.40 1.30 0.72
C GLN A 51 0.10 1.18 0.43
N LYS A 52 0.89 0.77 1.42
CA LYS A 52 2.36 0.76 1.31
C LYS A 52 2.87 -0.68 1.30
N MET A 53 3.70 -1.00 0.32
CA MET A 53 4.52 -2.22 0.30
C MET A 53 5.96 -1.83 0.64
N ALA A 54 6.61 -2.55 1.54
CA ALA A 54 8.00 -2.27 1.91
C ALA A 54 8.94 -2.45 0.70
N GLY A 55 9.88 -1.52 0.55
CA GLY A 55 10.88 -1.49 -0.52
C GLY A 55 10.38 -0.85 -1.82
N SER A 56 10.93 0.30 -2.17
CA SER A 56 10.66 1.06 -3.40
C SER A 56 11.12 0.31 -4.64
N VAL A 57 12.01 -0.68 -4.50
CA VAL A 57 12.41 -1.58 -5.59
C VAL A 57 11.22 -2.35 -6.18
N ASN A 58 10.16 -2.57 -5.41
CA ASN A 58 8.94 -3.19 -5.91
C ASN A 58 8.23 -2.33 -6.96
N TYR A 59 8.50 -1.02 -7.02
CA TYR A 59 7.94 -0.14 -8.04
C TYR A 59 8.25 -0.65 -9.45
N GLU A 60 9.44 -1.17 -9.69
CA GLU A 60 9.82 -1.71 -11.01
C GLU A 60 8.91 -2.85 -11.48
N ARG A 61 8.32 -3.61 -10.54
CA ARG A 61 7.36 -4.69 -10.83
C ARG A 61 5.98 -4.17 -11.21
N PHE A 62 5.62 -2.97 -10.75
CA PHE A 62 4.25 -2.45 -10.80
C PHE A 62 4.10 -1.15 -11.58
N LYS A 63 5.19 -0.51 -12.01
CA LYS A 63 5.20 0.77 -12.73
C LYS A 63 4.38 0.77 -14.03
N ASN A 64 4.20 -0.39 -14.64
CA ASN A 64 3.46 -0.58 -15.89
C ASN A 64 2.05 -1.15 -15.67
N LEU A 65 1.52 -1.11 -14.45
CA LEU A 65 0.12 -1.49 -14.22
C LEU A 65 -0.79 -0.59 -15.08
N PRO A 66 -1.80 -1.16 -15.77
CA PRO A 66 -2.71 -0.40 -16.61
C PRO A 66 -3.75 0.32 -15.74
N VAL A 67 -3.31 1.31 -14.96
CA VAL A 67 -4.18 2.06 -14.06
C VAL A 67 -5.19 2.92 -14.84
N PRO A 68 -6.46 3.03 -14.38
CA PRO A 68 -7.01 2.38 -13.21
C PRO A 68 -7.29 0.88 -13.44
N CYS A 69 -6.93 0.03 -12.47
CA CYS A 69 -7.19 -1.41 -12.55
C CYS A 69 -7.50 -2.02 -11.18
N GLU A 70 -8.23 -3.14 -11.18
CA GLU A 70 -8.45 -3.92 -9.97
C GLU A 70 -7.23 -4.78 -9.67
N CYS A 71 -6.81 -4.77 -8.41
CA CYS A 71 -5.71 -5.58 -7.93
C CYS A 71 -6.10 -6.26 -6.62
N GLU A 72 -5.74 -7.53 -6.49
CA GLU A 72 -5.81 -8.28 -5.24
C GLU A 72 -4.55 -8.01 -4.41
N PHE A 73 -4.76 -7.51 -3.20
CA PHE A 73 -3.71 -7.21 -2.22
C PHE A 73 -3.70 -8.32 -1.18
N GLU A 74 -2.54 -8.90 -0.93
CA GLU A 74 -2.32 -9.91 0.08
C GLU A 74 -1.58 -9.34 1.27
N PHE A 75 -2.17 -9.52 2.45
CA PHE A 75 -1.63 -9.02 3.71
C PHE A 75 -1.21 -10.17 4.63
N ASN A 76 -0.02 -10.03 5.22
CA ASN A 76 0.40 -10.78 6.39
C ASN A 76 -0.10 -10.09 7.66
N LEU A 77 -0.68 -10.86 8.58
CA LEU A 77 -1.05 -10.41 9.93
C LEU A 77 -0.13 -11.11 10.94
N GLU A 78 0.68 -10.33 11.62
CA GLU A 78 1.58 -10.82 12.67
C GLU A 78 1.05 -10.40 14.04
N PHE A 79 0.87 -11.36 14.95
CA PHE A 79 0.34 -11.16 16.31
C PHE A 79 1.41 -11.31 17.41
N SER A 80 2.69 -11.36 17.04
CA SER A 80 3.81 -11.65 17.95
C SER A 80 4.19 -10.49 18.89
N GLY A 81 3.56 -9.31 18.73
CA GLY A 81 3.85 -8.11 19.53
C GLY A 81 2.62 -7.58 20.28
N GLN A 82 2.79 -6.44 20.95
CA GLN A 82 1.72 -5.78 21.70
C GLN A 82 0.51 -5.39 20.81
N PHE A 83 0.75 -5.13 19.52
CA PHE A 83 -0.28 -4.79 18.55
C PHE A 83 -0.12 -5.63 17.28
N PRO A 84 -1.24 -6.07 16.65
CA PRO A 84 -1.17 -6.78 15.40
C PRO A 84 -0.60 -5.91 14.29
N LYS A 85 0.40 -6.43 13.58
CA LYS A 85 1.03 -5.75 12.45
C LYS A 85 0.46 -6.29 11.14
N THR A 86 -0.02 -5.38 10.29
CA THR A 86 -0.48 -5.72 8.94
C THR A 86 0.56 -5.28 7.93
N THR A 87 1.06 -6.21 7.12
CA THR A 87 2.09 -5.94 6.10
C THR A 87 1.57 -6.37 4.74
N LEU A 88 1.59 -5.48 3.75
CA LEU A 88 1.30 -5.81 2.35
C LEU A 88 2.48 -6.60 1.78
N ILE A 89 2.25 -7.85 1.41
CA ILE A 89 3.30 -8.78 0.95
C ILE A 89 3.22 -9.08 -0.54
N ASN A 90 2.04 -8.95 -1.15
CA ASN A 90 1.85 -9.22 -2.57
C ASN A 90 0.71 -8.40 -3.18
N VAL A 91 0.84 -8.10 -4.47
CA VAL A 91 -0.18 -7.41 -5.27
C VAL A 91 -0.26 -8.12 -6.63
N THR A 92 -1.47 -8.49 -7.03
CA THR A 92 -1.72 -9.16 -8.31
C THR A 92 -2.85 -8.45 -9.04
N GLN A 93 -2.63 -8.06 -10.30
CA GLN A 93 -3.70 -7.51 -11.12
C GLN A 93 -4.78 -8.56 -11.35
N VAL A 94 -6.04 -8.20 -11.09
CA VAL A 94 -7.19 -9.04 -11.43
C VAL A 94 -7.35 -9.00 -12.94
N LYS A 95 -7.23 -10.15 -13.62
CA LYS A 95 -7.51 -10.23 -15.05
C LYS A 95 -9.00 -10.04 -15.26
N THR A 96 -9.38 -8.94 -15.89
CA THR A 96 -10.73 -8.81 -16.47
C THR A 96 -10.78 -9.75 -17.67
N SER A 97 -11.70 -10.72 -17.64
CA SER A 97 -11.90 -11.70 -18.71
C SER A 97 -12.49 -11.06 -19.96
#